data_AF-A0A401G3M6-F1
#
_entry.id   AF-A0A401G3M6-F1
#
_cell.length_a   1.000
_cell.length_b   1.000
_cell.length_c   1.000
_cell.angle_alpha   90.00
_cell.angle_beta   90.00
_cell.angle_gamma   90.00
#
_symmetry.space_group_name_H-M   'P 1'
#
loop_
_entity.id
_entity.type
_entity.pdbx_description
1 polymer ?
#
loop_
_entity_poly.entity_id
_entity_poly.type
_entity_poly.pdbx_seq_one_letter_code
_entity_poly.pdbx_strand_id
1 'polypeptide(L)'
;MEQTLLNIGFGSTVVADRVVAIVSPNSAPMKRLKDEAKEDRRLVDATHGRRTRSIIIMDSNHVVLSAIQAETISQRYISAVREAKTPGEEN
;
A
#
# COMPACT_ATOMS: atom_id res chain seq x y z
N MET A 1 2.09 -19.23 -8.28
CA MET A 1 2.91 -18.04 -8.62
C MET A 1 3.47 -17.50 -7.32
N GLU A 2 4.76 -17.20 -7.32
CA GLU A 2 5.38 -16.45 -6.24
C GLU A 2 4.76 -15.05 -6.18
N GLN A 3 4.39 -14.61 -4.97
CA GLN A 3 3.68 -13.35 -4.78
C GLN A 3 4.70 -12.22 -4.58
N THR A 4 4.64 -11.19 -5.41
CA THR A 4 5.48 -10.00 -5.23
C THR A 4 5.01 -9.20 -4.03
N LEU A 5 5.89 -8.99 -3.05
CA LEU A 5 5.59 -8.23 -1.84
C LEU A 5 6.08 -6.79 -1.98
N LEU A 6 5.18 -5.83 -1.73
CA LEU A 6 5.48 -4.41 -1.68
C LEU A 6 5.78 -3.99 -0.24
N ASN A 7 6.98 -3.49 0.04
CA ASN A 7 7.33 -2.91 1.34
C ASN A 7 6.66 -1.55 1.55
N ILE A 8 5.79 -1.48 2.56
CA ILE A 8 5.02 -0.27 2.93
C ILE A 8 5.56 0.39 4.21
N GLY A 9 6.72 -0.06 4.71
CA GLY A 9 7.44 0.53 5.85
C GLY A 9 7.40 -0.32 7.13
N PHE A 10 8.41 -0.14 7.99
CA PHE A 10 8.47 -0.73 9.34
C PHE A 10 8.26 -2.26 9.39
N GLY A 11 8.79 -2.97 8.40
CA GLY A 11 8.63 -4.43 8.29
C GLY A 11 7.25 -4.87 7.78
N SER A 12 6.35 -3.95 7.46
CA SER A 12 5.05 -4.24 6.88
C SER A 12 5.12 -4.32 5.35
N THR A 13 4.44 -5.32 4.80
CA THR A 13 4.33 -5.57 3.36
C THR A 13 2.89 -5.83 2.97
N VAL A 14 2.56 -5.57 1.70
CA VAL A 14 1.29 -5.97 1.08
C VAL A 14 1.59 -6.72 -0.21
N VAL A 15 0.63 -7.50 -0.71
CA VAL A 15 0.73 -8.13 -2.02
C VAL A 15 0.63 -7.05 -3.10
N ALA A 16 1.69 -6.85 -3.87
CA ALA A 16 1.77 -5.79 -4.88
C ALA A 16 0.64 -5.93 -5.91
N ASP A 17 0.41 -7.14 -6.42
CA ASP A 17 -0.60 -7.42 -7.46
C ASP A 17 -2.03 -7.07 -7.05
N ARG A 18 -2.28 -6.91 -5.76
CA ARG A 18 -3.60 -6.59 -5.20
C ARG A 18 -3.78 -5.12 -4.85
N VAL A 19 -2.76 -4.29 -5.08
CA VAL A 19 -2.83 -2.84 -4.88
C VAL A 19 -3.59 -2.21 -6.04
N VAL A 20 -4.70 -1.52 -5.74
CA VAL A 20 -5.50 -0.77 -6.70
C VAL A 20 -5.01 0.68 -6.81
N ALA A 21 -4.68 1.30 -5.67
CA ALA A 21 -4.21 2.69 -5.65
C ALA A 21 -3.33 2.99 -4.43
N ILE A 22 -2.41 3.93 -4.61
CA ILE A 22 -1.55 4.50 -3.57
C ILE A 22 -1.76 6.01 -3.59
N VAL A 23 -2.30 6.58 -2.51
CA VAL A 23 -2.74 7.98 -2.46
C VAL A 23 -2.28 8.69 -1.19
N SER A 24 -2.19 10.03 -1.26
CA SER A 24 -1.86 10.86 -0.09
C SER A 24 -3.09 11.09 0.80
N PRO A 25 -2.95 11.18 2.14
CA PRO A 25 -4.07 11.30 3.07
C PRO A 25 -4.60 12.73 3.24
N ASN A 26 -4.12 13.71 2.46
CA ASN A 26 -4.21 15.13 2.81
C ASN A 26 -5.55 15.81 2.46
N SER A 27 -6.49 15.11 1.82
CA SER A 27 -7.77 15.68 1.38
C SER A 27 -8.95 15.20 2.22
N ALA A 28 -10.03 16.00 2.25
CA ALA A 28 -11.26 15.63 2.97
C ALA A 28 -11.86 14.28 2.50
N PRO A 29 -11.89 13.93 1.20
CA PRO A 29 -12.30 12.60 0.74
C PRO A 29 -11.44 11.47 1.33
N MET A 30 -10.14 11.67 1.49
CA MET A 30 -9.24 10.65 2.04
C MET A 30 -9.43 10.44 3.53
N LYS A 31 -9.76 11.51 4.27
CA LYS A 31 -10.19 11.39 5.66
C LYS A 31 -11.46 10.56 5.77
N ARG A 32 -12.48 10.85 4.93
CA ARG A 32 -13.72 10.08 4.88
C ARG A 32 -13.49 8.61 4.54
N LEU A 33 -12.65 8.32 3.54
CA LEU A 33 -12.28 6.94 3.17
C LEU A 33 -11.70 6.15 4.35
N LYS A 34 -10.80 6.78 5.12
CA LYS A 34 -10.20 6.14 6.30
C LYS A 34 -11.24 5.88 7.39
N ASP A 35 -12.10 6.87 7.66
CA ASP A 35 -13.11 6.77 8.72
C ASP A 35 -14.14 5.68 8.36
N GLU A 36 -14.61 5.63 7.11
CA GLU A 36 -15.49 4.58 6.59
C GLU A 36 -14.85 3.18 6.68
N ALA A 37 -13.60 3.03 6.24
CA ALA A 37 -12.91 1.75 6.34
C ALA A 37 -12.72 1.29 7.80
N LYS A 38 -12.59 2.24 8.74
CA LYS A 38 -12.51 1.93 10.17
C LYS A 38 -13.86 1.45 10.70
N GLU A 39 -14.94 2.14 10.37
CA GLU A 39 -16.31 1.78 10.75
C GLU A 39 -16.66 0.37 10.25
N ASP A 40 -16.29 0.08 9.01
CA ASP A 40 -16.57 -1.21 8.36
C ASP A 40 -15.55 -2.31 8.68
N ARG A 41 -14.61 -2.08 9.63
CA ARG A 41 -13.58 -3.04 10.05
C ARG A 41 -12.68 -3.56 8.91
N ARG A 42 -12.46 -2.73 7.89
CA ARG A 42 -11.58 -3.00 6.73
C ARG A 42 -10.29 -2.16 6.74
N LEU A 43 -10.09 -1.34 7.76
CA LEU A 43 -8.88 -0.54 7.94
C LEU A 43 -7.76 -1.38 8.56
N VAL A 44 -6.59 -1.38 7.92
CA VAL A 44 -5.36 -1.96 8.44
C VAL A 44 -4.39 -0.82 8.76
N ASP A 45 -4.03 -0.66 10.02
CA ASP A 45 -3.08 0.37 10.44
C ASP A 45 -1.64 -0.20 10.48
N ALA A 46 -0.85 0.13 9.46
CA ALA A 46 0.58 -0.18 9.38
C ALA A 46 1.45 1.08 9.60
N THR A 47 0.96 2.07 10.34
CA THR A 47 1.71 3.29 10.63
C THR A 47 2.70 3.15 11.77
N HIS A 48 2.55 2.11 12.61
CA HIS A 48 3.36 1.90 13.83
C HIS A 48 3.33 3.12 14.76
N GLY A 49 2.15 3.71 14.96
CA GLY A 49 1.94 4.88 15.83
C GLY A 49 2.46 6.21 15.27
N ARG A 50 2.93 6.23 14.01
CA ARG A 50 3.40 7.44 13.35
C ARG A 50 2.29 8.11 12.55
N ARG A 51 2.51 9.35 12.14
CA ARG A 51 1.58 10.07 11.27
C ARG A 51 1.36 9.30 9.96
N THR A 52 0.10 9.07 9.59
CA THR A 52 -0.28 8.58 8.26
C THR A 52 0.24 9.51 7.17
N ARG A 53 1.04 8.98 6.25
CA ARG A 53 1.59 9.69 5.09
C ARG A 53 1.13 9.12 3.75
N SER A 54 0.50 7.95 3.77
CA SER A 54 -0.09 7.32 2.60
C SER A 54 -1.27 6.43 2.99
N ILE A 55 -2.14 6.22 2.00
CA ILE A 55 -3.25 5.28 2.03
C ILE A 55 -3.08 4.37 0.83
N ILE A 56 -3.14 3.07 1.06
CA ILE A 56 -3.06 2.03 0.03
C ILE A 56 -4.43 1.35 -0.02
N ILE A 57 -5.01 1.29 -1.21
CA ILE A 57 -6.32 0.67 -1.45
C ILE A 57 -6.07 -0.69 -2.09
N MET A 58 -6.59 -1.73 -1.46
CA MET A 58 -6.51 -3.11 -1.94
C MET A 58 -7.76 -3.47 -2.75
N ASP A 59 -7.64 -4.42 -3.66
CA ASP A 59 -8.76 -4.99 -4.45
C ASP A 59 -9.87 -5.62 -3.58
N SER A 60 -9.53 -6.00 -2.35
CA SER A 60 -10.43 -6.53 -1.33
C SER A 60 -11.20 -5.44 -0.57
N ASN A 61 -11.12 -4.19 -1.03
CA ASN A 61 -11.66 -3.00 -0.37
C ASN A 61 -11.07 -2.74 1.03
N HIS A 62 -9.94 -3.36 1.35
CA HIS A 62 -9.16 -3.02 2.54
C HIS A 62 -8.38 -1.73 2.30
N VAL A 63 -8.31 -0.90 3.33
CA VAL A 63 -7.57 0.36 3.32
C VAL A 63 -6.40 0.22 4.28
N VAL A 64 -5.18 0.25 3.74
CA VAL A 64 -3.95 0.10 4.51
C VAL A 64 -3.30 1.46 4.71
N LEU A 65 -3.08 1.85 5.96
CA LEU A 65 -2.41 3.11 6.29
C LEU A 65 -0.91 2.87 6.45
N SER A 66 -0.09 3.78 5.91
CA SER A 66 1.35 3.75 6.12
C SER A 66 1.89 5.12 6.51
N ALA A 67 2.99 5.11 7.28
CA ALA A 67 3.75 6.29 7.66
C ALA A 67 4.86 6.66 6.65
N ILE A 68 5.00 5.87 5.58
CA ILE A 68 5.85 6.17 4.42
C ILE A 68 5.06 7.02 3.42
N GLN A 69 5.76 7.91 2.71
CA GLN A 69 5.13 8.80 1.72
C GLN A 69 4.59 8.00 0.54
N ALA A 70 3.45 8.43 0.00
CA ALA A 70 2.78 7.80 -1.14
C ALA A 70 3.73 7.65 -2.34
N GLU A 71 4.47 8.71 -2.67
CA GLU A 71 5.44 8.70 -3.77
C GLU A 71 6.52 7.62 -3.61
N THR A 72 7.07 7.47 -2.40
CA THR A 72 8.08 6.43 -2.11
C THR A 72 7.50 5.02 -2.28
N ILE A 73 6.26 4.79 -1.83
CA ILE A 73 5.61 3.49 -2.00
C ILE A 73 5.30 3.24 -3.48
N SER A 74 4.87 4.25 -4.23
CA SER A 74 4.63 4.15 -5.68
C SER A 74 5.90 3.81 -6.44
N GLN A 75 7.05 4.42 -6.09
CA GLN A 75 8.35 4.08 -6.67
C GLN A 75 8.71 2.62 -6.41
N ARG A 76 8.55 2.15 -5.17
CA ARG A 76 8.78 0.73 -4.81
C ARG A 76 7.86 -0.22 -5.56
N TYR A 77 6.59 0.16 -5.72
CA TYR A 77 5.61 -0.62 -6.48
C TYR A 77 6.04 -0.79 -7.94
N ILE A 78 6.48 0.29 -8.58
CA ILE A 78 6.96 0.24 -9.96
C ILE A 78 8.16 -0.70 -10.10
N SER A 79 9.13 -0.63 -9.18
CA SER A 79 10.28 -1.55 -9.17
C SER A 79 9.84 -3.01 -8.99
N ALA A 80 9.01 -3.28 -7.99
CA ALA A 80 8.54 -4.63 -7.67
C ALA A 80 7.77 -5.27 -8.85
N VAL A 81 6.89 -4.50 -9.51
CA VAL A 81 6.12 -4.99 -10.67
C VAL A 81 7.01 -5.21 -11.91
N ARG A 82 8.09 -4.44 -12.07
CA ARG A 82 9.05 -4.64 -13.17
C ARG A 82 9.86 -5.92 -12.98
N GLU A 83 10.36 -6.15 -11.78
CA GLU A 83 11.09 -7.37 -11.41
C GLU A 83 10.20 -8.61 -11.62
N ALA A 84 8.93 -8.56 -11.19
CA ALA A 84 7.96 -9.66 -11.37
C ALA A 84 7.67 -9.99 -12.85
N LYS A 85 7.75 -9.00 -13.75
CA LYS A 85 7.53 -9.17 -15.19
C LYS A 85 8.77 -9.63 -15.96
N THR A 86 9.91 -9.74 -15.28
CA THR A 86 11.17 -10.22 -15.87
C THR A 86 11.59 -11.57 -15.26
N PRO A 87 10.75 -12.62 -15.30
CA PRO A 87 11.16 -13.93 -14.83
C PRO A 87 12.06 -14.56 -15.90
N GLY A 88 13.36 -14.26 -15.93
CA GLY A 88 14.26 -14.94 -16.87
C GLY A 88 15.63 -14.35 -17.22
N GLU A 89 16.22 -13.45 -16.44
CA GLU A 89 17.64 -13.06 -16.65
C GLU A 89 18.50 -13.32 -15.40
N GLU A 90 18.41 -14.52 -14.82
CA GLU A 90 19.51 -15.05 -13.99
C GLU A 90 19.72 -16.54 -14.35
N ASN A 91 20.99 -16.88 -14.53
CA ASN A 91 21.56 -18.08 -15.17
C ASN A 91 21.15 -19.43 -14.55
#